data_AF-A0A354DFS1-F1
#
_entry.id   AF-A0A354DFS1-F1
#
_cell.length_a   1.000
_cell.length_b   1.000
_cell.length_c   1.000
_cell.angle_alpha   90.00
_cell.angle_beta   90.00
_cell.angle_gamma   90.00
#
_symmetry.space_group_name_H-M   'P 1'
#
loop_
_entity.id
_entity.type
_entity.pdbx_description
1 polymer ?
#
loop_
_entity_poly.entity_id
_entity_poly.type
_entity_poly.pdbx_seq_one_letter_code
_entity_poly.pdbx_strand_id
1 'polypeptide(L)' 'MEDSMQIGPYLHGIFHNRNFTRSWLNEVRQEKGVPVVDEAVLTEKERREQAYAALGKIVRENLDMEKVYDIMGLTRK' A
#
# COMPACT_ATOMS: atom_id res chain seq x y z
N MET A 1 -13.40 -38.64 8.02
CA MET A 1 -13.69 -37.39 7.29
C MET A 1 -13.40 -36.27 8.26
N GLU A 2 -12.42 -35.43 7.97
CA GLU A 2 -12.53 -33.99 8.23
C GLU A 2 -11.39 -33.29 7.49
N ASP A 3 -11.81 -32.50 6.52
CA ASP A 3 -11.04 -31.85 5.46
C ASP A 3 -10.26 -30.68 6.06
N SER A 4 -9.13 -30.96 6.69
CA SER A 4 -8.20 -29.90 7.07
C SER A 4 -7.39 -29.49 5.84
N MET A 5 -7.51 -28.21 5.48
CA MET A 5 -6.54 -27.44 4.68
C MET A 5 -6.81 -27.22 3.18
N GLN A 6 -8.06 -26.97 2.78
CA GLN A 6 -8.36 -26.29 1.50
C GLN A 6 -8.72 -24.80 1.63
N ILE A 7 -8.53 -24.19 2.80
CA ILE A 7 -8.84 -22.75 3.00
C ILE A 7 -7.64 -21.85 2.67
N GLY A 8 -6.41 -22.36 2.70
CA GLY A 8 -5.18 -21.56 2.52
C GLY A 8 -5.10 -20.69 1.24
N PRO A 9 -5.45 -21.21 0.04
CA PRO A 9 -5.34 -20.44 -1.20
C PRO A 9 -6.46 -19.41 -1.38
N TYR A 10 -7.70 -19.76 -1.01
CA TYR A 10 -8.86 -18.87 -1.10
C TYR A 10 -8.77 -17.71 -0.10
N LEU A 11 -8.24 -17.99 1.09
CA LEU A 11 -8.01 -16.99 2.11
C LEU A 11 -6.94 -15.98 1.69
N HIS A 12 -5.92 -16.40 0.92
CA HIS A 12 -4.91 -15.48 0.38
C HIS A 12 -5.52 -14.44 -0.57
N GLY A 13 -6.55 -14.81 -1.35
CA GLY A 13 -7.28 -13.87 -2.20
C GLY A 13 -8.16 -12.89 -1.42
N ILE A 14 -8.79 -13.37 -0.36
CA ILE A 14 -9.64 -12.57 0.55
C ILE A 14 -8.78 -11.59 1.38
N PHE A 15 -7.60 -12.02 1.82
CA PHE A 15 -6.65 -11.18 2.55
C PHE A 15 -5.95 -10.13 1.69
N HIS A 16 -5.99 -10.27 0.36
CA HIS A 16 -5.53 -9.23 -0.55
C HIS A 16 -6.40 -7.97 -0.46
N ASN A 17 -7.68 -8.14 -0.08
CA ASN A 17 -8.51 -7.01 0.32
C ASN A 17 -8.17 -6.62 1.76
N ARG A 18 -7.22 -5.70 1.89
CA ARG A 18 -6.74 -5.19 3.18
C ARG A 18 -7.87 -4.52 3.99
N ASN A 19 -8.91 -3.97 3.35
CA ASN A 19 -10.08 -3.44 4.04
C ASN A 19 -10.86 -4.56 4.72
N PHE A 20 -11.15 -5.64 3.98
CA PHE A 20 -11.77 -6.83 4.56
C PHE A 20 -10.95 -7.40 5.71
N THR A 21 -9.63 -7.53 5.49
CA THR A 21 -8.71 -8.05 6.51
C THR A 21 -8.68 -7.19 7.77
N ARG A 22 -8.74 -5.86 7.61
CA ARG A 22 -8.80 -4.91 8.73
C ARG A 22 -10.11 -5.03 9.49
N SER A 23 -11.24 -5.09 8.80
CA SER A 23 -12.55 -5.26 9.43
C SER A 23 -12.61 -6.56 10.21
N TRP A 24 -12.22 -7.69 9.59
CA TRP A 24 -12.19 -9.00 10.24
C TRP A 24 -11.24 -9.06 11.45
N LEU A 25 -10.03 -8.49 11.34
CA LEU A 25 -9.12 -8.40 12.49
C LEU A 25 -9.67 -7.53 13.61
N ASN A 26 -10.42 -6.46 13.28
CA ASN A 26 -11.06 -5.62 14.28
C ASN A 26 -12.24 -6.34 14.96
N GLU A 27 -13.00 -7.17 14.25
CA GLU A 27 -14.00 -8.07 14.85
C GLU A 27 -13.34 -9.04 15.84
N VAL A 28 -12.26 -9.73 15.44
CA VAL A 28 -11.51 -10.62 16.34
C VAL A 28 -10.93 -9.88 17.55
N ARG A 29 -10.50 -8.61 17.38
CA ARG A 29 -10.03 -7.77 18.49
C ARG A 29 -11.15 -7.42 19.46
N GLN A 30 -12.34 -7.10 18.95
CA GLN A 30 -13.53 -6.83 19.77
C GLN A 30 -13.91 -8.05 20.61
N GLU A 31 -13.92 -9.24 20.01
CA GLU A 31 -14.18 -10.50 20.74
C GLU A 31 -13.15 -10.76 21.85
N LYS A 32 -11.91 -10.35 21.64
CA LYS A 32 -10.81 -10.49 22.61
C LYS A 32 -10.68 -9.32 23.58
N GLY A 33 -11.51 -8.29 23.48
CA GLY A 33 -11.46 -7.09 24.32
C GLY A 33 -10.23 -6.19 24.10
N VAL A 34 -9.60 -6.29 22.92
CA VAL A 34 -8.40 -5.50 22.55
C VAL A 34 -8.83 -4.28 21.72
N PRO A 35 -8.18 -3.11 21.86
CA PRO A 35 -8.53 -1.92 21.07
C PRO A 35 -8.47 -2.18 19.56
N VAL A 36 -9.52 -1.75 18.85
CA VAL A 36 -9.56 -1.77 17.39
C VAL A 36 -8.57 -0.76 16.81
N VAL A 37 -8.07 -1.05 15.60
CA VAL A 37 -7.19 -0.13 14.89
C VAL A 37 -7.99 0.55 13.79
N ASP A 38 -8.15 1.87 13.91
CA ASP A 38 -8.98 2.70 13.02
C ASP A 38 -8.15 3.45 11.94
N GLU A 39 -6.84 3.21 11.89
CA GLU A 39 -6.02 3.77 10.83
C GLU A 39 -6.50 3.28 9.46
N ALA A 40 -6.74 4.24 8.57
CA ALA A 40 -7.15 4.01 7.20
C ALA A 40 -6.19 3.04 6.51
N VAL A 41 -6.76 1.99 5.92
CA VAL A 41 -5.99 1.03 5.13
C VAL A 41 -5.66 1.68 3.80
N LEU A 42 -4.38 2.00 3.60
CA LEU A 42 -3.90 2.46 2.30
C LEU A 42 -4.15 1.38 1.25
N THR A 43 -4.79 1.76 0.16
CA THR A 43 -4.91 0.93 -1.04
C THR A 43 -3.54 0.71 -1.66
N GLU A 44 -3.39 -0.38 -2.43
CA GLU A 44 -2.15 -0.64 -3.17
C GLU A 44 -1.82 0.50 -4.14
N LYS A 45 -2.85 1.15 -4.70
CA LYS A 45 -2.69 2.34 -5.54
C LYS A 45 -2.06 3.49 -4.75
N GLU A 46 -2.60 3.84 -3.59
CA GLU A 46 -2.08 4.93 -2.75
C GLU A 46 -0.66 4.65 -2.26
N ARG A 47 -0.36 3.41 -1.87
CA ARG A 47 1.01 3.02 -1.49
C ARG A 47 2.00 3.20 -2.63
N ARG A 48 1.61 2.78 -3.84
CA ARG A 48 2.45 2.94 -5.03
C ARG A 48 2.63 4.42 -5.39
N GLU A 49 1.59 5.23 -5.29
CA GLU A 49 1.65 6.69 -5.47
C GLU A 49 2.62 7.32 -4.46
N GLN A 50 2.54 6.94 -3.19
CA GLN A 50 3.44 7.41 -2.13
C GLN A 50 4.89 6.99 -2.41
N ALA A 51 5.13 5.76 -2.87
CA ALA A 51 6.46 5.30 -3.25
C ALA A 51 7.02 6.12 -4.43
N TYR A 52 6.22 6.38 -5.46
CA TYR A 52 6.64 7.23 -6.58
C TYR A 52 6.90 8.67 -6.13
N ALA A 53 6.07 9.23 -5.24
CA ALA A 53 6.29 10.57 -4.70
C ALA A 53 7.58 10.65 -3.88
N ALA A 54 7.87 9.63 -3.06
CA ALA A 54 9.10 9.55 -2.28
C ALA A 54 10.34 9.44 -3.20
N LEU A 55 10.29 8.60 -4.23
CA LEU A 55 11.36 8.50 -5.23
C LEU A 55 11.55 9.83 -5.97
N GLY A 56 10.46 10.44 -6.44
CA GLY A 56 10.50 11.73 -7.12
C GLY A 56 11.08 12.83 -6.25
N LYS A 57 10.79 12.81 -4.94
CA LYS A 57 11.39 13.74 -3.97
C LYS A 57 12.89 13.55 -3.87
N ILE A 58 13.36 12.31 -3.67
CA ILE A 58 14.80 12.00 -3.58
C ILE A 58 15.53 12.46 -4.86
N VAL A 59 14.95 12.18 -6.02
CA VAL A 59 15.51 12.60 -7.32
C VAL A 59 15.66 14.11 -7.39
N ARG A 60 14.62 14.88 -7.04
CA ARG A 60 14.66 16.35 -7.07
C ARG A 60 15.59 16.96 -6.02
N GLU A 61 15.76 16.30 -4.88
CA GLU A 61 16.66 16.76 -3.82
C GLU A 61 18.14 16.53 -4.17
N ASN A 62 18.44 15.53 -5.01
CA ASN A 62 19.82 15.12 -5.30
C ASN A 62 20.28 15.46 -6.73
N LEU A 63 19.36 15.84 -7.64
CA LEU A 63 19.69 16.18 -9.02
C LEU A 63 19.32 17.63 -9.35
N ASP A 64 20.14 18.23 -10.21
CA ASP A 64 19.86 19.51 -10.84
C ASP A 64 18.76 19.33 -11.90
N MET A 65 17.52 19.60 -11.50
CA MET A 65 16.36 19.35 -12.34
C MET A 65 16.31 20.23 -13.58
N GLU A 66 16.89 21.44 -13.55
CA GLU A 66 16.98 22.29 -14.74
C GLU A 66 17.80 21.59 -15.83
N LYS A 67 19.00 21.08 -15.48
CA LYS A 67 19.82 20.31 -16.41
C LYS A 67 19.16 19.02 -16.88
N VAL A 68 18.44 18.33 -15.98
CA VAL A 68 17.68 17.12 -16.37
C VAL A 68 16.62 17.47 -17.43
N TYR A 69 15.88 18.58 -17.24
CA TYR A 69 14.90 19.03 -18.22
C TYR A 69 15.54 19.50 -19.53
N ASP A 70 16.70 20.15 -19.48
CA ASP A 70 17.49 20.53 -20.67
C ASP A 70 17.88 19.29 -21.48
N ILE A 71 18.42 18.26 -20.81
CA ILE A 71 18.81 16.99 -21.45
C ILE A 71 17.59 16.28 -22.05
N MET A 72 16.44 16.34 -21.37
CA MET A 72 15.19 15.76 -21.85
C MET A 72 14.56 16.58 -23.00
N GLY A 73 15.12 17.74 -23.36
CA GLY A 73 14.56 18.63 -24.38
C GLY A 73 13.21 19.24 -23.97
N LEU A 74 12.93 19.29 -22.67
CA LEU A 74 11.70 19.83 -22.10
C LEU A 74 11.80 21.33 -21.80
N THR A 75 13.01 21.89 -21.87
CA THR A 75 13.26 23.31 -21.69
C THR A 75 12.84 24.08 -22.94
N ARG A 76 11.85 24.96 -22.79
CA ARG A 76 11.35 25.80 -23.88
C ARG A 76 11.93 27.20 -23.76
N LYS A 77 13.22 27.37 -24.09
CA LYS A 77 13.82 28.51 -24.81
C LYS A 77 15.34 28.45 -24.80
#